data_AF-A0A1Q9GCW6-F1
#
_entry.id   AF-A0A1Q9GCW6-F1
#
_cell.length_a   1.000
_cell.length_b   1.000
_cell.length_c   1.000
_cell.angle_alpha   90.00
_cell.angle_beta   90.00
_cell.angle_gamma   90.00
#
_symmetry.space_group_name_H-M   'P 1'
#
loop_
_entity.id
_entity.type
_entity.pdbx_description
1 polymer ?
#
loop_
_entity_poly.entity_id
_entity_poly.type
_entity_poly.pdbx_seq_one_letter_code
_entity_poly.pdbx_strand_id
1 'polypeptide(L)'
;MKIAVFGSITLTSGFLSHYPNGYSIATGPFNAAIDAFVQHTAPMLERGLRLNVVSPAPVVEPERTGRGLVSAEQVASFYIDAIEGNSTGKVFRAWGGLPVPSQ
;
A
#
# COMPACT_ATOMS: atom_id res chain seq x y z
N MET A 1 -17.90 15.64 26.57
CA MET A 1 -17.49 14.39 25.90
C MET A 1 -17.07 14.73 24.47
N LYS A 2 -15.76 14.76 24.18
CA LYS A 2 -15.24 15.03 22.83
C LYS A 2 -15.38 13.72 22.05
N ILE A 3 -16.23 13.67 21.03
CA ILE A 3 -16.25 12.53 20.11
C ILE A 3 -14.89 12.53 19.41
N ALA A 4 -14.02 11.58 19.74
CA ALA A 4 -12.77 11.39 19.02
C ALA A 4 -13.13 10.84 17.63
N VAL A 5 -12.93 11.64 16.60
CA VAL A 5 -13.12 11.22 15.21
C VAL A 5 -11.86 10.48 14.78
N PHE A 6 -11.79 9.19 15.07
CA PHE A 6 -10.75 8.33 14.52
C PHE A 6 -11.06 8.09 13.03
N GLY A 7 -10.07 8.29 12.17
CA GLY A 7 -10.23 8.13 10.72
C GLY A 7 -9.08 7.35 10.13
N SER A 8 -9.36 6.50 9.14
CA SER A 8 -8.33 5.81 8.36
C SER A 8 -8.32 6.36 6.95
N ILE A 9 -7.14 6.79 6.49
CA ILE A 9 -6.87 7.19 5.12
C ILE A 9 -5.92 6.14 4.54
N THR A 10 -6.30 5.54 3.43
CA THR A 10 -5.46 4.56 2.73
C THR A 10 -5.27 5.00 1.29
N LEU A 11 -4.02 5.21 0.88
CA LEU A 11 -3.63 5.52 -0.49
C LEU A 11 -3.31 4.24 -1.26
N THR A 12 -3.21 4.35 -2.58
CA THR A 12 -2.75 3.27 -3.47
C THR A 12 -1.44 3.68 -4.11
N SER A 13 -0.44 2.81 -4.08
CA SER A 13 0.78 2.91 -4.89
C SER A 13 0.90 1.68 -5.80
N GLY A 14 2.08 1.07 -5.90
CA GLY A 14 2.29 -0.15 -6.67
C GLY A 14 3.69 -0.71 -6.54
N PHE A 15 3.83 -2.03 -6.74
CA PHE A 15 5.08 -2.77 -6.54
C PHE A 15 6.24 -2.31 -7.43
N LEU A 16 5.97 -1.54 -8.50
CA LEU A 16 6.98 -0.96 -9.38
C LEU A 16 7.89 0.05 -8.67
N SER A 17 7.55 0.49 -7.44
CA SER A 17 8.48 1.23 -6.58
C SER A 17 9.72 0.40 -6.19
N HIS A 18 9.63 -0.93 -6.26
CA HIS A 18 10.72 -1.86 -5.93
C HIS A 18 11.02 -2.88 -7.04
N TYR A 19 10.08 -3.12 -7.96
CA TYR A 19 10.20 -4.08 -9.07
C TYR A 19 10.03 -3.40 -10.44
N PRO A 20 10.97 -2.51 -10.84
CA PRO A 20 10.81 -1.74 -12.07
C PRO A 20 10.87 -2.62 -13.32
N ASN A 21 10.12 -2.24 -14.35
CA ASN A 21 10.15 -2.81 -15.69
C ASN A 21 10.01 -1.71 -16.76
N GLY A 22 9.85 -2.06 -18.03
CA GLY A 22 9.76 -1.10 -19.14
C GLY A 22 8.64 -0.06 -19.01
N TYR A 23 7.60 -0.33 -18.23
CA TYR A 23 6.47 0.59 -17.99
C TYR A 23 6.69 1.49 -16.76
N SER A 24 7.83 1.37 -16.07
CA SER A 24 8.09 2.03 -14.78
C SER A 24 8.59 3.46 -14.89
N ILE A 25 8.85 3.98 -16.10
CA ILE A 25 9.50 5.30 -16.27
C ILE A 25 8.79 6.43 -15.52
N ALA A 26 7.45 6.40 -15.48
CA ALA A 26 6.65 7.28 -14.65
C ALA A 26 6.16 6.59 -13.37
N THR A 27 5.63 5.38 -13.49
CA THR A 27 4.90 4.73 -12.38
C THR A 27 5.78 4.33 -11.21
N GLY A 28 7.02 3.90 -11.44
CA GLY A 28 7.95 3.52 -10.37
C GLY A 28 8.28 4.68 -9.42
N PRO A 29 8.83 5.81 -9.93
CA PRO A 29 9.13 6.98 -9.12
C PRO A 29 7.91 7.56 -8.38
N PHE A 30 6.75 7.65 -9.04
CA PHE A 30 5.54 8.16 -8.38
C PHE A 30 5.03 7.23 -7.29
N ASN A 31 5.06 5.90 -7.50
CA ASN A 31 4.70 4.94 -6.46
C ASN A 31 5.64 5.04 -5.25
N ALA A 32 6.95 5.18 -5.48
CA ALA A 32 7.92 5.38 -4.41
C ALA A 32 7.69 6.71 -3.66
N ALA A 33 7.32 7.77 -4.37
CA ALA A 33 6.98 9.06 -3.76
C ALA A 33 5.73 8.96 -2.86
N ILE A 34 4.70 8.21 -3.28
CA ILE A 34 3.50 7.96 -2.44
C ILE A 34 3.87 7.14 -1.20
N ASP A 35 4.69 6.09 -1.36
CA ASP A 35 5.17 5.27 -0.24
C ASP A 35 5.91 6.13 0.80
N ALA A 36 6.84 6.97 0.35
CA ALA A 36 7.59 7.90 1.20
C ALA A 36 6.70 8.97 1.84
N PHE A 37 5.77 9.56 1.07
CA PHE A 37 4.81 10.54 1.60
C PHE A 37 4.03 9.96 2.78
N VAL A 38 3.48 8.74 2.63
CA VAL A 38 2.76 8.09 3.73
C VAL A 38 3.66 7.86 4.95
N GLN A 39 4.87 7.33 4.76
CA GLN A 39 5.79 7.05 5.86
C GLN A 39 6.19 8.32 6.63
N HIS A 40 6.42 9.44 5.93
CA HIS A 40 6.89 10.68 6.53
C HIS A 40 5.77 11.58 7.05
N THR A 41 4.58 11.55 6.44
CA THR A 41 3.45 12.40 6.85
C THR A 41 2.60 11.75 7.94
N ALA A 42 2.48 10.43 7.98
CA ALA A 42 1.67 9.75 8.99
C ALA A 42 1.99 10.13 10.45
N PRO A 43 3.27 10.28 10.87
CA PRO A 43 3.61 10.72 12.23
C PRO A 43 3.19 12.16 12.55
N MET A 44 2.90 12.98 11.54
CA MET A 44 2.49 14.38 11.69
C MET A 44 0.97 14.53 11.81
N LEU A 45 0.20 13.45 11.62
CA LEU A 45 -1.26 13.52 11.69
C LEU A 45 -1.75 13.56 13.14
N GLU A 46 -2.63 14.51 13.41
CA GLU A 46 -3.27 14.68 14.71
C GLU A 46 -4.68 14.05 14.73
N ARG A 47 -5.38 14.19 15.86
CA ARG A 47 -6.81 13.82 16.03
C ARG A 47 -7.10 12.32 15.85
N GLY A 48 -6.09 11.47 15.97
CA GLY A 48 -6.27 10.01 15.81
C GLY A 48 -6.50 9.59 14.36
N LEU A 49 -6.07 10.41 13.39
CA LEU A 49 -6.04 10.02 11.98
C LEU A 49 -4.86 9.09 11.72
N ARG A 50 -5.11 8.04 10.93
CA ARG A 50 -4.09 7.11 10.45
C ARG A 50 -3.98 7.23 8.93
N LEU A 51 -2.75 7.13 8.43
CA LEU A 51 -2.46 7.18 7.00
C LEU A 51 -1.60 5.98 6.63
N ASN A 52 -2.06 5.19 5.68
CA ASN A 52 -1.34 4.03 5.14
C ASN A 52 -1.38 4.03 3.61
N VAL A 53 -0.63 3.11 3.00
CA VAL A 53 -0.68 2.85 1.56
C VAL A 53 -0.71 1.35 1.29
N VAL A 54 -1.52 0.94 0.32
CA VAL A 54 -1.48 -0.40 -0.26
C VAL A 54 -0.72 -0.35 -1.58
N SER A 55 0.34 -1.15 -1.67
CA SER A 55 1.19 -1.30 -2.86
C SER A 55 0.93 -2.69 -3.46
N PRO A 56 0.04 -2.81 -4.46
CA PRO A 56 -0.23 -4.08 -5.11
C PRO A 56 0.78 -4.40 -6.23
N ALA A 57 1.01 -5.69 -6.44
CA ALA A 57 1.48 -6.23 -7.72
C ALA A 57 0.34 -6.20 -8.76
N PRO A 58 0.58 -6.52 -10.05
CA PRO A 58 -0.46 -6.49 -11.07
C PRO A 58 -1.67 -7.34 -10.66
N VAL A 59 -2.85 -6.73 -10.74
CA VAL A 59 -4.11 -7.38 -10.40
C VAL A 59 -4.60 -8.20 -11.58
N VAL A 60 -4.93 -9.46 -11.33
CA VAL A 60 -5.41 -10.42 -12.32
C VAL A 60 -6.63 -11.16 -11.79
N GLU A 61 -7.34 -11.87 -12.67
CA GLU A 61 -8.43 -12.75 -12.26
C GLU A 61 -7.91 -13.88 -11.33
N PRO A 62 -8.73 -14.38 -10.38
CA PRO A 62 -8.29 -15.32 -9.34
C PRO A 62 -7.54 -16.55 -9.86
N GLU A 63 -7.96 -17.12 -10.99
CA GLU A 63 -7.35 -18.29 -11.64
C GLU A 63 -5.96 -18.03 -12.24
N ARG A 64 -5.55 -16.75 -12.34
CA ARG A 64 -4.25 -16.32 -12.86
C ARG A 64 -3.29 -15.83 -11.77
N THR A 65 -3.69 -15.93 -10.50
CA THR A 65 -2.84 -15.54 -9.37
C THR A 65 -1.56 -16.37 -9.30
N GLY A 66 -0.51 -15.80 -8.73
CA GLY A 66 0.79 -16.45 -8.65
C GLY A 66 1.86 -15.57 -8.01
N ARG A 67 3.12 -15.99 -8.08
CA ARG A 67 4.20 -15.19 -7.53
C ARG A 67 4.32 -13.86 -8.26
N GLY A 68 4.09 -12.75 -7.56
CA GLY A 68 4.09 -11.41 -8.16
C GLY A 68 2.82 -11.04 -8.95
N LEU A 69 1.73 -11.80 -8.82
CA LEU A 69 0.41 -11.50 -9.38
C LEU A 69 -0.66 -11.74 -8.31
N VAL A 70 -1.58 -10.79 -8.14
CA VAL A 70 -2.58 -10.84 -7.05
C VAL A 70 -4.00 -10.70 -7.57
N SER A 71 -4.98 -11.29 -6.88
CA SER A 71 -6.39 -11.04 -7.18
C SER A 71 -6.87 -9.75 -6.52
N ALA A 72 -7.99 -9.21 -7.00
CA ALA A 72 -8.63 -8.05 -6.35
C ALA A 72 -9.01 -8.36 -4.89
N GLU A 73 -9.48 -9.58 -4.60
CA GLU A 73 -9.78 -10.06 -3.25
C GLU A 73 -8.54 -10.07 -2.35
N GLN A 74 -7.42 -10.61 -2.85
CA GLN A 74 -6.14 -10.60 -2.12
C GLN A 74 -5.67 -9.18 -1.83
N VAL A 75 -5.84 -8.24 -2.76
CA VAL A 75 -5.48 -6.83 -2.51
C VAL A 75 -6.45 -6.19 -1.50
N ALA A 76 -7.74 -6.50 -1.59
CA ALA A 76 -8.78 -5.97 -0.70
C ALA A 76 -8.52 -6.34 0.77
N SER A 77 -7.98 -7.53 1.06
CA SER A 77 -7.63 -7.89 2.44
C SER A 77 -6.61 -6.94 3.06
N PHE A 78 -5.66 -6.42 2.28
CA PHE A 78 -4.70 -5.42 2.78
C PHE A 78 -5.34 -4.05 3.01
N TYR A 79 -6.36 -3.67 2.23
CA TYR A 79 -7.15 -2.48 2.51
C TYR A 79 -7.96 -2.64 3.79
N ILE A 80 -8.57 -3.81 4.01
CA ILE A 80 -9.27 -4.14 5.25
C ILE A 80 -8.29 -4.02 6.44
N ASP A 81 -7.10 -4.62 6.34
CA ASP A 81 -6.06 -4.51 7.38
C ASP A 81 -5.63 -3.06 7.65
N ALA A 82 -5.53 -2.23 6.61
CA ALA A 82 -5.18 -0.81 6.74
C ALA A 82 -6.31 0.01 7.38
N ILE A 83 -7.57 -0.31 7.06
CA ILE A 83 -8.76 0.39 7.54
C ILE A 83 -9.14 -0.03 8.96
N GLU A 84 -9.28 -1.31 9.22
CA GLU A 84 -9.76 -1.86 10.49
C GLU A 84 -8.65 -2.06 11.51
N GLY A 85 -7.41 -2.29 11.05
CA GLY A 85 -6.25 -2.43 11.91
C GLY A 85 -5.79 -1.11 12.54
N ASN A 86 -4.73 -1.17 13.35
CA ASN A 86 -4.19 0.00 14.08
C ASN A 86 -2.89 0.55 13.47
N SER A 87 -2.54 0.17 12.24
CA SER A 87 -1.31 0.64 11.58
C SER A 87 -1.42 2.10 11.14
N THR A 88 -0.29 2.81 11.14
CA THR A 88 -0.12 4.14 10.52
C THR A 88 1.31 4.24 9.95
N GLY A 89 1.49 4.96 8.84
CA GLY A 89 2.76 5.08 8.12
C GLY A 89 3.20 3.80 7.40
N LYS A 90 2.33 2.80 7.27
CA LYS A 90 2.70 1.48 6.75
C LYS A 90 2.46 1.38 5.24
N VAL A 91 3.43 0.76 4.57
CA VAL A 91 3.31 0.25 3.19
C VAL A 91 2.88 -1.22 3.28
N PHE A 92 1.62 -1.49 2.95
CA PHE A 92 1.06 -2.83 2.84
C PHE A 92 1.41 -3.40 1.46
N ARG A 93 2.26 -4.43 1.43
CA ARG A 93 2.81 -4.99 0.19
C ARG A 93 2.02 -6.22 -0.25
N ALA A 94 1.03 -6.00 -1.10
CA ALA A 94 0.22 -7.06 -1.70
C ALA A 94 0.94 -7.58 -2.97
N TRP A 95 2.08 -8.25 -2.77
CA TRP A 95 3.02 -8.58 -3.87
C TRP A 95 3.04 -10.06 -4.26
N GLY A 96 2.03 -10.83 -3.88
CA GLY A 96 1.94 -12.26 -4.23
C GLY A 96 3.19 -13.04 -3.81
N GLY A 97 3.71 -12.81 -2.60
CA GLY A 97 4.88 -13.53 -2.07
C GLY A 97 6.25 -13.08 -2.60
N LEU A 98 6.34 -11.99 -3.37
CA LEU A 98 7.63 -11.36 -3.67
C LEU A 98 8.22 -10.69 -2.41
N PRO A 99 9.54 -10.83 -2.16
CA PRO A 99 10.18 -10.21 -1.01
C PRO A 99 10.32 -8.68 -1.20
N VAL A 100 10.85 -7.97 -0.20
CA VAL A 100 11.43 -6.66 -0.44
C VAL A 100 12.83 -6.87 -0.99
N PRO A 101 13.18 -6.37 -2.19
CA PRO A 101 14.54 -6.49 -2.72
C PRO A 101 15.54 -5.85 -1.76
N SER A 102 16.71 -6.46 -1.61
CA SER A 102 17.86 -5.78 -1.00
C SER A 102 18.22 -4.58 -1.87
N GLN A 103 18.32 -3.40 -1.24
CA GLN A 103 18.85 -2.21 -1.91
C GLN A 103 20.31 -2.41 -2.31
#